data_AF-X1ADT5-F1
#
_entry.id   AF-X1ADT5-F1
#
_cell.length_a   1.000
_cell.length_b   1.000
_cell.length_c   1.000
_cell.angle_alpha   90.00
_cell.angle_beta   90.00
_cell.angle_gamma   90.00
#
_symmetry.space_group_name_H-M   'P 1'
#
loop_
_entity.id
_entity.type
_entity.pdbx_description
1 polymer ?
#
loop_
_entity_poly.entity_id
_entity_poly.type
_entity_poly.pdbx_seq_one_letter_code
_entity_poly.pdbx_strand_id
1 'polypeptide(L)' 'MTLAPFTDDMSICRRIFKTLRELKNKINKKYPDLSLSHLSMGMSNDFEIAIEEGSTMVRIGSAIFK' A
#
# COMPACT_ATOMS: atom_id res chain seq x y z
N MET A 1 1.18 -6.32 -3.73
CA MET A 1 0.06 -5.36 -3.85
C MET A 1 -0.99 -5.70 -2.82
N THR A 2 -1.82 -4.74 -2.40
CA THR A 2 -3.01 -5.01 -1.57
C THR A 2 -4.08 -3.94 -1.73
N LEU A 3 -5.29 -4.26 -1.31
CA LEU A 3 -6.44 -3.37 -1.13
C LEU A 3 -6.83 -3.41 0.34
N ALA A 4 -7.00 -2.24 0.97
CA ALA A 4 -7.61 -2.16 2.29
C ALA A 4 -9.13 -2.33 2.16
N PRO A 5 -9.83 -2.77 3.22
CA PRO A 5 -11.29 -2.78 3.23
C PRO A 5 -11.84 -1.36 3.04
N PHE A 6 -13.03 -1.26 2.45
CA PHE A 6 -13.74 0.01 2.37
C PHE A 6 -14.26 0.39 3.75
N THR A 7 -13.55 1.28 4.44
CA THR A 7 -13.85 1.70 5.81
C THR A 7 -13.34 3.12 6.05
N ASP A 8 -13.99 3.84 6.95
CA ASP A 8 -13.54 5.15 7.41
C ASP A 8 -12.49 5.05 8.53
N ASP A 9 -12.29 3.85 9.10
CA ASP A 9 -11.26 3.63 10.11
C ASP A 9 -9.87 3.48 9.46
N MET A 10 -9.19 4.62 9.32
CA MET A 10 -7.84 4.69 8.75
C MET A 10 -6.78 3.93 9.55
N SER A 11 -7.04 3.56 10.81
CA SER A 11 -6.12 2.72 11.59
C SER A 11 -6.03 1.30 11.00
N ILE A 12 -7.12 0.79 10.43
CA ILE A 12 -7.17 -0.51 9.75
C ILE A 12 -6.35 -0.45 8.47
N CYS A 13 -6.56 0.58 7.65
CA CYS A 13 -5.80 0.81 6.41
C CYS A 13 -4.30 0.90 6.70
N ARG A 14 -3.92 1.71 7.70
CA ARG A 14 -2.52 1.86 8.13
C ARG A 14 -1.89 0.54 8.52
N ARG A 15 -2.56 -0.26 9.36
CA ARG A 15 -2.06 -1.58 9.78
C ARG A 15 -1.82 -2.51 8.58
N ILE A 16 -2.73 -2.52 7.61
CA ILE A 16 -2.62 -3.36 6.41
C ILE A 16 -1.44 -2.92 5.54
N PHE A 17 -1.33 -1.62 5.24
CA PHE A 17 -0.26 -1.08 4.39
C PHE A 17 1.11 -1.23 5.04
N LYS A 18 1.23 -0.97 6.34
CA LYS A 18 2.44 -1.23 7.12
C LYS A 18 2.86 -2.70 7.02
N THR A 19 1.92 -3.63 7.19
CA THR A 19 2.18 -5.08 7.11
C THR A 19 2.71 -5.45 5.72
N LEU A 20 2.14 -4.90 4.65
CA LEU A 20 2.62 -5.15 3.29
C LEU A 20 4.04 -4.62 3.07
N ARG A 21 4.36 -3.40 3.56
CA ARG A 21 5.72 -2.84 3.50
C ARG A 21 6.72 -3.72 4.23
N GLU A 22 6.39 -4.15 5.44
CA GLU A 22 7.25 -5.04 6.23
C GLU A 22 7.46 -6.39 5.54
N LEU A 23 6.42 -6.93 4.91
CA LEU A 23 6.53 -8.15 4.12
C LEU A 23 7.48 -7.97 2.93
N LYS A 24 7.36 -6.87 2.17
CA LYS A 24 8.31 -6.53 1.09
C LYS A 24 9.74 -6.50 1.61
N ASN A 25 9.97 -5.80 2.72
CA ASN A 25 11.31 -5.69 3.32
C ASN A 25 11.86 -7.05 3.74
N LYS A 26 11.03 -7.91 4.35
CA LYS A 26 11.41 -9.29 4.71
C LYS A 26 11.77 -10.13 3.48
N ILE A 27 10.99 -10.02 2.40
CA ILE A 27 11.26 -10.74 1.15
C ILE A 27 12.57 -10.24 0.52
N ASN A 28 12.79 -8.94 0.42
CA ASN A 28 14.03 -8.38 -0.14
C ASN A 28 15.26 -8.77 0.67
N LYS A 29 15.13 -8.85 2.01
CA LYS A 29 16.22 -9.34 2.87
C LYS A 29 16.49 -10.83 2.66
N LYS A 30 15.45 -11.64 2.44
CA LYS A 30 15.57 -13.10 2.27
C LYS A 30 16.03 -13.49 0.87
N TYR A 31 15.67 -12.71 -0.15
CA TYR A 31 15.97 -12.95 -1.56
C TYR A 31 16.55 -11.67 -2.19
N PRO A 32 17.85 -11.39 -1.99
CA PRO A 32 18.48 -10.16 -2.49
C PRO A 32 18.35 -9.99 -4.00
N ASP A 33 18.40 -11.08 -4.76
CA ASP A 33 18.33 -11.07 -6.23
C ASP A 33 16.94 -10.70 -6.78
N LEU A 34 15.87 -10.82 -5.98
CA LEU A 34 14.50 -10.53 -6.42
C LEU A 34 14.20 -9.02 -6.42
N SER A 35 14.84 -8.26 -5.52
CA SER A 35 14.71 -6.81 -5.34
C SER A 35 13.33 -6.22 -5.68
N LEU A 36 12.34 -6.48 -4.83
CA LEU A 36 11.00 -5.89 -4.96
C LEU A 36 11.06 -4.37 -4.73
N SER A 37 10.93 -3.60 -5.81
CA SER A 37 10.95 -2.14 -5.77
C SER A 37 9.59 -1.55 -5.36
N HIS A 38 8.49 -2.09 -5.88
CA HIS A 38 7.19 -1.44 -5.82
C HIS A 38 6.26 -1.91 -4.70
N LEU A 39 5.47 -0.97 -4.18
CA LEU A 39 4.31 -1.21 -3.33
C LEU A 39 3.07 -0.60 -4.01
N SER A 40 2.27 -1.45 -4.67
CA SER A 40 0.97 -1.05 -5.22
C SER A 40 -0.12 -1.22 -4.16
N MET A 41 -0.48 -0.13 -3.50
CA MET A 41 -1.50 -0.05 -2.45
C MET A 41 -2.03 1.38 -2.35
N GLY A 42 -3.28 1.55 -1.92
CA GLY A 42 -3.98 2.83 -1.96
C GLY A 42 -4.95 2.95 -3.14
N MET A 43 -6.15 3.42 -2.84
CA MET A 43 -7.31 3.69 -3.69
C MET A 43 -7.83 5.10 -3.39
N SER A 44 -8.84 5.58 -4.13
CA SER A 44 -9.38 6.94 -3.97
C SER A 44 -9.68 7.39 -2.53
N ASN A 45 -10.00 6.47 -1.62
CA ASN A 45 -10.42 6.80 -0.24
C ASN A 45 -9.31 6.63 0.81
N ASP A 46 -8.18 6.01 0.47
CA ASP A 46 -7.14 5.64 1.44
C ASP A 46 -5.70 5.87 0.93
N PHE A 47 -5.55 6.54 -0.22
CA PHE A 47 -4.25 6.73 -0.87
C PHE A 47 -3.28 7.59 -0.05
N GLU A 48 -3.77 8.54 0.76
CA GLU A 48 -2.92 9.36 1.63
C GLU A 48 -2.20 8.50 2.66
N ILE A 49 -2.94 7.65 3.37
CA ILE A 49 -2.38 6.68 4.33
C ILE A 49 -1.48 5.67 3.62
N ALA A 50 -1.83 5.25 2.40
CA ALA A 50 -0.99 4.37 1.61
C ALA A 50 0.37 5.01 1.28
N ILE A 51 0.40 6.32 0.96
CA ILE A 51 1.64 7.08 0.72
C ILE A 51 2.46 7.20 2.00
N GLU A 52 1.85 7.52 3.14
CA GLU A 52 2.53 7.55 4.45
C GLU A 52 3.20 6.21 4.77
N GLU A 53 2.55 5.10 4.41
CA GLU A 53 3.08 3.75 4.61
C GLU A 53 4.02 3.26 3.48
N GLY A 54 4.38 4.13 2.54
CA GLY A 54 5.42 3.88 1.54
C GLY A 54 4.92 3.26 0.24
N SER A 55 3.66 3.50 -0.15
CA SER A 55 3.17 3.15 -1.48
C SER A 55 3.99 3.85 -2.56
N THR A 56 4.32 3.11 -3.61
CA THR A 56 4.98 3.66 -4.81
C THR A 56 4.02 3.73 -5.99
N MET A 57 2.79 3.25 -5.81
CA MET A 57 1.78 3.18 -6.87
C MET A 57 0.39 3.13 -6.21
N VAL A 58 -0.37 4.21 -6.41
CA VAL A 58 -1.77 4.32 -5.98
C VAL A 58 -2.70 4.09 -7.17
N ARG A 59 -3.92 3.63 -6.91
CA ARG A 59 -4.93 3.31 -7.94
C ARG A 59 -6.14 4.21 -7.77
N ILE A 60 -6.17 5.31 -8.50
CA ILE A 60 -7.20 6.35 -8.31
C ILE A 60 -8.23 6.28 -9.44
N GLY A 61 -9.50 6.14 -9.06
CA GLY A 61 -10.63 6.13 -10.00
C GLY A 61 -11.58 7.29 -9.75
N SER A 62 -12.47 7.13 -8.77
CA SER A 62 -13.50 8.11 -8.40
C SER A 62 -12.98 9.49 -7.97
N ALA A 63 -11.72 9.66 -7.59
CA ALA A 63 -11.17 10.99 -7.30
C ALA A 63 -10.65 11.72 -8.56
N ILE A 64 -10.53 11.03 -9.71
CA ILE A 64 -10.10 11.61 -11.00
C ILE A 64 -11.28 11.76 -11.97
N PHE A 65 -12.11 10.73 -12.10
CA PHE A 65 -13.07 10.60 -13.21
C PHE A 65 -14.54 10.85 -12.81
N LYS A 66 -14.79 11.51 -11.69
CA LYS A 66 -16.15 11.79 -11.21
C LYS A 66 -16.62 13.16 -11.65
#